data_AF-A0A845QSH6-F1
#
_entry.id   AF-A0A845QSH6-F1
#
_cell.length_a   1.000
_cell.length_b   1.000
_cell.length_c   1.000
_cell.angle_alpha   90.00
_cell.angle_beta   90.00
_cell.angle_gamma   90.00
#
_symmetry.space_group_name_H-M   'P 1'
#
loop_
_entity.id
_entity.type
_entity.pdbx_description
1 polymer ?
#
loop_
_entity_poly.entity_id
_entity_poly.type
_entity_poly.pdbx_seq_one_letter_code
_entity_poly.pdbx_strand_id
1 'polypeptide(L)' 'MDDKKYNEEYERPNYRLARAYVPYQKMCKVYDLKEALCKGTLFPELYMPYEIHNKKKRC' A
#
# COMPACT_ATOMS: atom_id res chain seq x y z
N MET A 1 -41.87 -4.67 20.89
CA MET A 1 -40.73 -3.83 20.46
C MET A 1 -39.52 -4.73 20.53
N ASP A 2 -39.19 -5.33 19.39
CA ASP A 2 -38.31 -6.49 19.30
C ASP A 2 -36.83 -6.09 19.35
N ASP A 3 -36.16 -6.42 20.44
CA ASP A 3 -34.71 -6.27 20.69
C ASP A 3 -33.82 -7.23 19.84
N LYS A 4 -34.24 -7.56 18.62
CA LYS A 4 -33.57 -8.55 17.76
C LYS A 4 -33.35 -8.03 16.35
N LYS A 5 -32.52 -6.98 16.20
CA LYS A 5 -32.05 -6.57 14.87
C LYS A 5 -30.66 -5.91 14.86
N TYR A 6 -29.72 -6.44 15.65
CA TYR A 6 -28.34 -5.92 15.65
C TYR A 6 -27.26 -7.01 15.70
N ASN A 7 -27.58 -8.25 15.31
CA ASN A 7 -26.59 -9.31 15.19
C ASN A 7 -26.72 -9.97 13.80
N GLU A 8 -26.40 -9.21 12.76
CA GLU A 8 -25.97 -9.81 11.50
C GLU A 8 -24.44 -9.75 11.54
N GLU A 9 -23.85 -10.80 12.11
CA GLU A 9 -22.41 -11.00 12.25
C GLU A 9 -21.84 -11.17 10.84
N TYR A 10 -21.56 -10.05 10.16
CA TYR A 10 -20.77 -10.06 8.94
C TYR A 10 -19.40 -10.62 9.31
N GLU A 11 -19.14 -11.86 8.92
CA GLU A 11 -17.78 -12.42 8.87
C GLU A 11 -16.95 -11.51 7.95
N ARG A 12 -16.38 -10.45 8.51
CA ARG A 12 -15.42 -9.61 7.81
C ARG A 12 -14.22 -10.51 7.58
N PRO A 13 -13.77 -10.69 6.33
CA PRO A 13 -12.51 -11.39 6.09
C PRO A 13 -11.45 -10.80 7.00
N ASN A 14 -10.63 -11.65 7.62
CA ASN A 14 -9.49 -11.22 8.42
C ASN A 14 -8.46 -10.53 7.51
N TYR A 15 -8.75 -9.29 7.12
CA TYR A 15 -7.88 -8.47 6.31
C TYR A 15 -6.68 -8.06 7.16
N ARG A 16 -5.48 -8.17 6.56
CA ARG A 16 -4.29 -7.59 7.17
C ARG A 16 -4.43 -6.08 7.11
N LEU A 17 -4.46 -5.43 8.27
CA LEU A 17 -4.43 -3.98 8.35
C LEU A 17 -3.13 -3.44 7.74
N ALA A 18 -3.21 -2.28 7.09
CA ALA A 18 -2.04 -1.58 6.60
C ALA A 18 -1.12 -1.24 7.79
N ARG A 19 0.19 -1.43 7.60
CA ARG A 19 1.22 -1.08 8.60
C ARG A 19 2.03 0.08 8.07
N ALA A 20 2.18 1.13 8.87
CA ALA A 20 3.17 2.15 8.62
C ALA A 20 4.55 1.55 8.91
N TYR A 21 5.32 1.32 7.85
CA TYR A 21 6.66 0.78 7.94
C TYR A 21 7.62 1.65 7.14
N VAL A 22 8.74 2.00 7.74
CA VAL A 22 9.82 2.77 7.09
C VAL A 22 11.00 1.81 6.87
N PRO A 23 11.34 1.47 5.61
CA PRO A 23 12.48 0.64 5.30
C PRO A 23 13.82 1.25 5.73
N TYR A 24 14.78 0.41 6.12
CA TYR A 24 16.16 0.85 6.36
C TYR A 24 16.82 1.34 5.07
N GLN A 25 17.42 2.53 5.13
CA GLN A 25 18.07 3.19 3.99
C GLN A 25 19.58 2.93 4.00
N LYS A 26 20.10 2.27 2.96
CA LYS A 26 21.53 1.92 2.86
C LYS A 26 22.26 2.90 1.94
N MET A 27 23.16 3.70 2.50
CA MET A 27 23.92 4.70 1.74
C MET A 27 24.80 4.11 0.61
N CYS A 28 25.23 2.86 0.73
CA CYS A 28 26.06 2.21 -0.29
C CYS A 28 25.28 1.81 -1.55
N LYS A 29 23.94 1.91 -1.54
CA LYS A 29 23.07 1.49 -2.64
C LYS A 29 21.99 2.54 -2.88
N VAL A 30 22.35 3.58 -3.62
CA VAL A 30 21.47 4.71 -3.96
C VAL A 30 21.29 4.84 -5.46
N TYR A 31 20.22 5.49 -5.89
CA TYR A 31 20.07 5.91 -7.28
C TYR A 31 21.07 7.01 -7.63
N ASP A 32 21.39 7.14 -8.92
CA ASP A 32 22.07 8.32 -9.42
C ASP A 32 21.16 9.55 -9.31
N LEU A 33 21.73 10.74 -9.22
CA LEU A 33 21.00 11.98 -8.92
C LEU A 33 19.87 12.26 -9.92
N LYS A 34 20.11 12.01 -11.21
CA LYS A 34 19.09 12.21 -12.24
C LYS A 34 17.88 11.29 -12.01
N GLU A 35 18.14 10.04 -11.70
CA GLU A 35 17.10 9.04 -11.43
C GLU A 35 16.38 9.33 -10.10
N ALA A 36 17.12 9.70 -9.06
CA ALA A 36 16.58 10.06 -7.76
C ALA A 36 15.59 11.23 -7.84
N LEU A 37 15.92 12.26 -8.65
CA LEU A 37 15.03 13.39 -8.91
C LEU A 37 13.75 12.95 -9.62
N CYS A 38 13.85 12.09 -10.64
CA CYS A 38 12.67 11.58 -11.34
C CYS A 38 11.79 10.71 -10.44
N LYS A 39 12.39 9.91 -9.56
CA LYS A 39 11.67 9.01 -8.65
C LYS A 39 11.15 9.69 -7.37
N GLY A 40 11.69 10.86 -7.02
CA GLY A 40 11.37 11.59 -5.80
C GLY A 40 11.99 10.99 -4.52
N THR A 41 12.92 10.05 -4.67
CA THR A 41 13.66 9.43 -3.55
C THR A 41 15.05 9.01 -4.00
N LEU A 42 16.04 9.18 -3.13
CA LEU A 42 17.41 8.70 -3.34
C LEU A 42 17.54 7.18 -3.13
N PHE A 43 16.69 6.63 -2.26
CA PHE A 43 16.81 5.26 -1.79
C PHE A 43 15.86 4.34 -2.58
N PRO A 44 16.38 3.27 -3.22
CA PRO A 44 15.56 2.29 -3.91
C PRO A 44 14.50 1.65 -3.05
N GLU A 45 14.79 1.41 -1.78
CA GLU A 45 13.90 0.75 -0.81
C GLU A 45 12.64 1.57 -0.51
N LEU A 46 12.67 2.88 -0.76
CA LEU A 46 11.51 3.76 -0.58
C LEU A 46 10.66 3.94 -1.84
N TYR A 47 11.16 3.51 -3.00
CA TYR A 47 10.46 3.72 -4.26
C TYR A 47 9.33 2.68 -4.41
N MET A 48 8.09 3.12 -4.17
CA MET A 48 6.88 2.29 -4.28
C MET A 48 5.84 2.99 -5.19
N PRO A 49 5.91 2.82 -6.52
CA PRO A 49 4.95 3.42 -7.42
C PRO A 49 3.57 2.80 -7.25
N TYR A 50 2.52 3.61 -7.41
CA TYR A 50 1.14 3.11 -7.37
C TYR A 50 0.87 2.23 -8.60
N GLU A 51 0.49 0.98 -8.37
CA GLU A 51 0.02 0.10 -9.43
C GLU A 51 -1.32 0.60 -9.96
N ILE A 52 -1.33 1.07 -11.22
CA ILE A 52 -2.58 1.36 -11.93
C ILE A 52 -3.20 0.02 -12.29
N HIS A 53 -4.12 -0.45 -11.45
CA HIS A 53 -4.89 -1.64 -11.75
C HIS A 53 -5.83 -1.29 -12.90
N ASN A 54 -5.53 -1.78 -14.10
CA ASN A 54 -6.47 -1.72 -15.22
C ASN A 54 -7.72 -2.48 -14.81
N LYS A 55 -8.76 -1.74 -14.38
CA LYS A 55 -10.08 -2.31 -14.12
C LYS A 55 -10.51 -2.99 -15.41
N LYS A 56 -10.46 -4.32 -15.45
CA LYS A 56 -11.10 -5.09 -16.52
C LYS A 56 -12.54 -4.58 -16.57
N LYS A 57 -12.97 -4.01 -17.71
CA LYS A 57 -14.38 -3.67 -17.92
C LYS A 57 -15.14 -4.99 -17.69
N ARG A 58 -15.93 -5.04 -16.62
CA ARG A 58 -16.86 -6.13 -16.39
C ARG A 58 -17.93 -5.96 -17.46
N CYS A 59 -17.85 -6.78 -18.50
CA CYS A 59 -18.91 -6.97 -19.49
C CYS A 59 -20.14 -7.56 -18.80
#